data_AF-A0A7T4T3J4-F1
#
_entry.id   AF-A0A7T4T3J4-F1
#
_cell.length_a   1.000
_cell.length_b   1.000
_cell.length_c   1.000
_cell.angle_alpha   90.00
_cell.angle_beta   90.00
_cell.angle_gamma   90.00
#
_symmetry.space_group_name_H-M   'P 1'
#
loop_
_entity.id
_entity.type
_entity.pdbx_description
1 polymer ?
#
loop_
_entity_poly.entity_id
_entity_poly.type
_entity_poly.pdbx_seq_one_letter_code
_entity_poly.pdbx_strand_id
1 'polypeptide(L)'
;MRSLPAVVTLVAAAILQAMGMYQYTGDTIALSGQVFFPLLFGLMAVYLAWRTKDAPRFGVVHAVLMLLGFAALVLTAVGNIMRVYSLYPSPYLYYAAFAVLVVELFFRILGMPKKVRDPQAAPRRTRRRRRPAGQGPTNLVARPKDQPREDAEADVADAASARGPGSSDAAR
;
A
#
# COMPACT_ATOMS: atom_id res chain seq x y z
N MET A 1 20.97 5.12 -11.42
CA MET A 1 21.42 3.86 -10.77
C MET A 1 22.50 4.06 -9.68
N ARG A 2 22.99 5.29 -9.41
CA ARG A 2 24.17 5.51 -8.55
C ARG A 2 23.95 5.31 -7.03
N SER A 3 22.72 5.30 -6.54
CA SER A 3 22.42 5.22 -5.09
C SER A 3 22.01 3.84 -4.57
N LEU A 4 21.79 2.86 -5.45
CA LEU A 4 21.48 1.48 -5.04
C LEU A 4 22.61 0.84 -4.21
N PRO A 5 23.90 1.01 -4.57
CA PRO A 5 24.99 0.43 -3.79
C PRO A 5 25.00 0.91 -2.33
N ALA A 6 24.67 2.19 -2.09
CA ALA A 6 24.64 2.78 -0.75
C ALA A 6 23.74 2.02 0.23
N VAL A 7 22.51 1.75 -0.21
CA VAL A 7 21.52 1.04 0.61
C VAL A 7 21.98 -0.38 0.89
N VAL A 8 22.48 -1.07 -0.13
CA VAL A 8 22.98 -2.44 0.03
C VAL A 8 24.14 -2.48 1.02
N THR A 9 25.08 -1.54 0.95
CA THR A 9 26.21 -1.46 1.89
C THR A 9 25.76 -1.17 3.32
N LEU A 10 24.76 -0.30 3.51
CA LEU A 10 24.23 0.01 4.84
C LEU A 10 23.47 -1.17 5.45
N VAL A 11 22.65 -1.86 4.65
CA VAL A 11 21.95 -3.07 5.07
C VAL A 11 22.96 -4.15 5.45
N ALA A 12 23.97 -4.39 4.62
CA ALA A 12 25.02 -5.38 4.89
C ALA A 12 25.78 -5.05 6.19
N ALA A 13 26.20 -3.79 6.37
CA ALA A 13 26.89 -3.36 7.59
C ALA A 13 26.02 -3.56 8.84
N ALA A 14 24.75 -3.17 8.79
CA ALA A 14 23.82 -3.33 9.92
C ALA A 14 23.56 -4.81 10.24
N ILE A 15 23.39 -5.66 9.24
CA ILE A 15 23.21 -7.12 9.44
C ILE A 15 24.47 -7.73 10.06
N LEU A 16 25.65 -7.39 9.55
CA LEU A 16 26.92 -7.87 10.10
C LEU A 16 27.08 -7.46 11.57
N GLN A 17 26.79 -6.21 11.92
CA GLN A 17 26.83 -5.76 13.31
C GLN A 17 25.79 -6.49 14.19
N ALA A 18 24.57 -6.72 13.70
CA ALA A 18 23.53 -7.45 14.43
C ALA A 18 23.94 -8.91 14.70
N MET A 19 24.49 -9.59 13.69
CA MET A 19 25.04 -10.94 13.84
C MET A 19 26.21 -10.98 14.82
N GLY A 20 27.09 -9.98 14.74
CA GLY A 20 28.18 -9.79 15.68
C GLY A 20 27.68 -9.66 17.11
N MET A 21 26.73 -8.77 17.37
CA MET A 21 26.15 -8.57 18.71
C MET A 21 25.50 -9.85 19.25
N TYR A 22 24.76 -10.58 18.41
CA TYR A 22 24.13 -11.83 18.83
C TYR A 22 25.11 -12.88 19.35
N GLN A 23 26.30 -13.01 18.75
CA GLN A 23 27.30 -13.96 19.23
C GLN A 23 27.75 -13.69 20.68
N TYR A 24 27.62 -12.46 21.16
CA TYR A 24 28.01 -12.09 22.52
C TYR A 24 26.83 -12.02 23.50
N THR A 25 25.63 -11.64 23.04
CA THR A 25 24.46 -11.45 23.92
C THR A 25 23.54 -12.68 23.99
N GLY A 26 23.51 -13.54 22.95
CA GLY A 26 22.66 -14.73 22.91
C GLY A 26 21.14 -14.48 22.81
N ASP A 27 20.71 -13.21 22.70
CA ASP A 27 19.30 -12.84 22.63
C ASP A 27 18.76 -12.94 21.20
N THR A 28 17.97 -13.99 20.95
CA THR A 28 17.33 -14.26 19.66
C THR A 28 16.18 -13.30 19.33
N ILE A 29 15.49 -12.77 20.34
CA ILE A 29 14.37 -11.83 20.15
C ILE A 29 14.94 -10.49 19.68
N ALA A 30 15.98 -9.98 20.35
CA ALA A 30 16.64 -8.75 19.95
C ALA A 30 17.31 -8.87 18.56
N LEU A 31 17.97 -10.01 18.27
CA LEU A 31 18.58 -10.27 16.96
C LEU A 31 17.57 -10.14 15.82
N SER A 32 16.38 -10.72 16.01
CA SER A 32 15.34 -10.70 14.98
C SER A 32 15.00 -9.26 14.60
N GLY A 33 14.72 -8.39 15.58
CA GLY A 33 14.46 -6.97 15.31
C GLY A 33 15.66 -6.27 14.66
N GLN A 34 16.86 -6.51 15.19
CA GLN A 34 18.07 -5.87 14.69
C GLN A 34 18.39 -6.21 13.23
N VAL A 35 18.02 -7.40 12.76
CA VAL A 35 18.20 -7.83 11.36
C VAL A 35 17.00 -7.42 10.50
N PHE A 36 15.77 -7.60 10.99
CA PHE A 36 14.56 -7.33 10.20
C PHE A 36 14.40 -5.83 9.88
N PHE A 37 14.67 -4.92 10.81
CA PHE A 37 14.45 -3.49 10.56
C PHE A 37 15.34 -2.90 9.45
N PRO A 38 16.68 -3.08 9.47
CA PRO A 38 17.52 -2.63 8.36
C PRO A 38 17.11 -3.24 7.03
N LEU A 39 16.70 -4.52 7.05
CA LEU A 39 16.31 -5.25 5.85
C LEU A 39 15.02 -4.69 5.24
N LEU A 40 13.98 -4.46 6.06
CA LEU A 40 12.72 -3.84 5.61
C LEU A 40 12.92 -2.43 5.07
N PHE A 41 13.65 -1.58 5.78
CA PHE A 41 13.92 -0.22 5.34
C PHE A 41 14.81 -0.19 4.09
N GLY A 42 15.80 -1.08 4.01
CA GLY A 42 16.66 -1.23 2.84
C GLY A 42 15.87 -1.66 1.62
N LEU A 43 15.01 -2.67 1.76
CA LEU A 43 14.14 -3.14 0.68
C LEU A 43 13.19 -2.03 0.21
N MET A 44 12.61 -1.28 1.16
CA MET A 44 11.77 -0.11 0.85
C MET A 44 12.55 0.96 0.10
N ALA A 45 13.77 1.28 0.53
CA ALA A 45 14.61 2.25 -0.14
C ALA A 45 14.93 1.79 -1.57
N VAL A 46 15.32 0.52 -1.77
CA VAL A 46 15.56 -0.07 -3.09
C VAL A 46 14.31 0.01 -3.97
N TYR A 47 13.14 -0.35 -3.43
CA TYR A 47 11.85 -0.25 -4.13
C TYR A 47 11.58 1.18 -4.60
N LEU A 48 11.78 2.18 -3.73
CA LEU A 48 11.62 3.59 -4.08
C LEU A 48 12.59 4.04 -5.18
N ALA A 49 13.87 3.66 -5.11
CA ALA A 49 14.83 4.02 -6.15
C ALA A 49 14.50 3.40 -7.51
N TRP A 50 13.87 2.22 -7.53
CA TRP A 50 13.34 1.67 -8.78
C TRP A 50 12.13 2.48 -9.26
N ARG A 51 11.23 2.86 -8.36
CA ARG A 51 10.02 3.62 -8.72
C ARG A 51 10.31 5.05 -9.20
N THR A 52 11.39 5.68 -8.77
CA THR A 52 11.73 7.09 -9.08
C THR A 52 12.89 7.24 -10.06
N LYS A 53 13.06 6.29 -10.98
CA LYS A 53 14.19 6.24 -11.94
C LYS A 53 14.40 7.53 -12.74
N ASP A 54 13.34 8.30 -12.98
CA ASP A 54 13.35 9.43 -13.92
C ASP A 54 13.46 10.82 -13.26
N ALA A 55 13.54 10.91 -11.92
CA ALA A 55 13.59 12.19 -11.21
C ALA A 55 14.76 12.26 -10.19
N PRO A 56 16.00 12.50 -10.64
CA PRO A 56 17.14 12.61 -9.73
C PRO A 56 17.17 13.99 -9.06
N ARG A 57 16.32 14.23 -8.06
CA ARG A 57 16.29 15.51 -7.32
C ARG A 57 17.42 15.66 -6.28
N PHE A 58 18.01 14.55 -5.80
CA PHE A 58 18.96 14.55 -4.68
C PHE A 58 20.24 13.71 -4.93
N GLY A 59 20.83 13.81 -6.12
CA GLY A 59 22.00 12.99 -6.50
C GLY A 59 23.21 13.13 -5.57
N VAL A 60 23.51 14.35 -5.10
CA VAL A 60 24.65 14.62 -4.19
C VAL A 60 24.40 14.04 -2.80
N VAL A 61 23.18 14.19 -2.26
CA VAL A 61 22.81 13.65 -0.94
C VAL A 61 22.99 12.14 -0.91
N HIS A 62 22.50 11.44 -1.94
CA HIS A 62 22.70 10.00 -2.05
C HIS A 62 24.16 9.58 -2.23
N ALA A 63 25.01 10.43 -2.84
CA ALA A 63 26.44 10.16 -2.93
C ALA A 63 27.13 10.30 -1.57
N VAL A 64 26.77 11.30 -0.76
CA VAL A 64 27.26 11.44 0.62
C VAL A 64 26.81 10.27 1.49
N LEU A 65 25.55 9.86 1.36
CA LEU A 65 25.01 8.72 2.09
C LEU A 65 25.63 7.39 1.63
N MET A 66 26.01 7.28 0.36
CA MET A 66 26.84 6.17 -0.13
C MET A 66 28.20 6.14 0.55
N LEU A 67 28.88 7.28 0.64
CA LEU A 67 30.19 7.36 1.29
C LEU A 67 30.09 6.97 2.77
N LEU A 68 29.06 7.44 3.48
CA LEU A 68 28.76 7.06 4.86
C LEU A 68 28.48 5.55 4.99
N GLY A 69 27.69 4.99 4.09
CA GLY A 69 27.40 3.56 4.06
C GLY A 69 28.64 2.70 3.82
N PHE A 70 29.49 3.14 2.90
CA PHE A 70 30.76 2.49 2.64
C PHE A 70 31.70 2.59 3.84
N ALA A 71 31.80 3.76 4.48
CA ALA A 71 32.60 3.95 5.68
C ALA A 71 32.14 3.04 6.83
N ALA A 72 30.82 2.93 7.07
CA ALA A 72 30.25 2.04 8.08
C ALA A 72 30.58 0.55 7.81
N LEU A 73 30.53 0.13 6.54
CA LEU A 73 30.92 -1.22 6.14
C LEU A 73 32.42 -1.48 6.40
N VAL A 74 33.29 -0.53 6.01
CA VAL A 74 34.73 -0.64 6.24
C VAL A 74 35.06 -0.67 7.73
N LEU A 75 34.47 0.21 8.54
CA LEU A 75 34.62 0.23 10.01
C LEU A 75 34.21 -1.11 10.62
N THR A 76 33.09 -1.69 10.15
CA THR A 76 32.62 -3.01 10.59
C THR A 76 33.60 -4.12 10.20
N ALA A 77 34.11 -4.10 8.96
CA ALA A 77 35.08 -5.08 8.49
C ALA A 77 36.41 -4.99 9.23
N VAL A 78 36.94 -3.77 9.43
CA VAL A 78 38.17 -3.51 10.19
C VAL A 78 38.01 -3.95 11.64
N GLY A 79 36.88 -3.61 12.27
CA GLY A 79 36.57 -4.05 13.63
C GLY A 79 36.57 -5.57 13.77
N ASN A 80 35.98 -6.27 12.79
CA ASN A 80 35.95 -7.72 12.78
C ASN A 80 37.34 -8.36 12.57
N ILE A 81 38.12 -7.84 11.61
CA ILE A 81 39.48 -8.35 11.29
C ILE A 81 40.46 -8.09 12.44
N MET A 82 40.47 -6.86 12.98
CA MET A 82 41.39 -6.47 14.05
C MET A 82 40.89 -6.85 15.44
N ARG A 83 39.69 -7.46 15.56
CA ARG A 83 39.04 -7.82 16.83
C ARG A 83 38.90 -6.65 17.80
N VAL A 84 38.55 -5.47 17.27
CA VAL A 84 38.37 -4.25 18.06
C VAL A 84 36.91 -4.15 18.51
N TYR A 85 36.64 -4.44 19.78
CA TYR A 85 35.29 -4.41 20.37
C TYR A 85 34.56 -3.07 20.21
N SER A 86 35.30 -1.96 20.16
CA SER A 86 34.70 -0.63 19.94
C SER A 86 34.09 -0.47 18.54
N LEU A 87 34.59 -1.24 17.55
CA LEU A 87 34.17 -1.22 16.15
C LEU A 87 33.30 -2.43 15.79
N TYR A 88 33.58 -3.60 16.37
CA TYR A 88 32.81 -4.81 16.16
C TYR A 88 32.92 -5.79 17.35
N PRO A 89 31.80 -6.26 17.93
CA PRO A 89 30.43 -5.79 17.72
C PRO A 89 30.17 -4.52 18.50
N SER A 90 29.69 -3.47 17.82
CA SER A 90 29.43 -2.17 18.44
C SER A 90 27.98 -1.74 18.21
N PRO A 91 27.17 -1.61 19.27
CA PRO A 91 25.79 -1.17 19.15
C PRO A 91 25.71 0.25 18.58
N TYR A 92 26.68 1.11 18.88
CA TYR A 92 26.75 2.46 18.34
C TYR A 92 26.90 2.47 16.82
N LEU A 93 27.76 1.61 16.28
CA LEU A 93 27.97 1.49 14.83
C LEU A 93 26.75 0.90 14.13
N TYR A 94 26.07 -0.06 14.76
CA TYR A 94 24.78 -0.56 14.30
C TYR A 94 23.74 0.56 14.17
N TYR A 95 23.50 1.32 15.25
CA TYR A 95 22.49 2.39 15.24
C TYR A 95 22.89 3.55 14.33
N ALA A 96 24.18 3.84 14.19
CA ALA A 96 24.67 4.84 13.24
C ALA A 96 24.38 4.41 11.79
N ALA A 97 24.72 3.18 11.42
CA ALA A 97 24.42 2.65 10.08
C ALA A 97 22.89 2.61 9.83
N PHE A 98 22.11 2.19 10.83
CA PHE A 98 20.66 2.19 10.74
C PHE A 98 20.09 3.61 10.58
N ALA A 99 20.59 4.60 11.32
CA ALA A 99 20.16 5.99 11.21
C ALA A 99 20.45 6.56 9.81
N VAL A 100 21.65 6.32 9.27
CA VAL A 100 21.99 6.72 7.89
C VAL A 100 21.03 6.09 6.88
N LEU A 101 20.65 4.83 7.08
CA LEU A 101 19.70 4.12 6.24
C LEU A 101 18.28 4.72 6.32
N VAL A 102 17.82 5.10 7.52
CA VAL A 102 16.55 5.81 7.70
C VAL A 102 16.57 7.17 7.00
N VAL A 103 17.67 7.92 7.11
CA VAL A 103 17.87 9.22 6.45
C VAL A 103 17.86 9.07 4.93
N GLU A 104 18.56 8.07 4.39
CA GLU A 104 18.54 7.73 2.96
C GLU A 104 17.12 7.42 2.48
N LEU A 105 16.34 6.65 3.25
CA LEU A 105 14.94 6.38 2.94
C LEU A 105 14.09 7.67 2.96
N PHE A 106 14.29 8.53 3.96
CA PHE A 106 13.58 9.81 4.07
C PHE A 106 13.81 10.70 2.84
N PHE A 107 15.06 10.85 2.40
CA PHE A 107 15.39 11.62 1.20
C PHE A 107 14.82 10.99 -0.07
N ARG A 108 14.74 9.65 -0.17
CA ARG A 108 14.06 8.98 -1.29
C ARG A 108 12.56 9.27 -1.30
N ILE A 109 11.91 9.29 -0.15
CA ILE A 109 10.48 9.64 -0.03
C ILE A 109 10.28 11.10 -0.45
N LEU A 110 11.12 12.02 0.03
CA LEU A 110 11.03 13.44 -0.29
C LEU A 110 11.32 13.73 -1.77
N GLY A 111 12.18 12.92 -2.39
CA GLY A 111 12.49 12.98 -3.81
C GLY A 111 11.36 12.51 -4.73
N MET A 112 10.30 11.87 -4.20
CA MET A 112 9.20 11.40 -5.04
C MET A 112 8.48 12.58 -5.73
N PRO A 113 8.25 12.51 -7.06
CA PRO A 113 7.43 13.50 -7.72
C PRO A 113 6.03 13.44 -7.12
N LYS A 114 5.61 14.54 -6.46
CA LYS A 114 4.26 14.71 -5.96
C LYS A 114 3.33 14.50 -7.16
N LYS A 115 2.48 13.47 -7.13
CA LYS A 115 1.43 13.32 -8.15
C LYS A 115 0.64 14.63 -8.13
N VAL A 116 0.80 15.45 -9.16
CA VAL A 116 -0.10 16.57 -9.39
C VAL A 116 -1.44 15.89 -9.58
N ARG A 117 -2.31 16.03 -8.59
CA ARG A 117 -3.71 15.68 -8.75
C ARG A 117 -4.21 16.71 -9.73
N ASP A 118 -4.33 16.34 -11.00
CA ASP A 118 -4.91 17.21 -12.01
C ASP A 118 -6.21 17.78 -11.42
N PRO A 119 -6.33 19.11 -11.22
CA PRO A 119 -7.60 19.72 -10.83
C PRO A 119 -8.69 19.40 -11.85
N GLN A 120 -8.29 19.02 -13.08
CA GLN A 120 -9.15 18.65 -14.19
C GLN A 120 -9.51 17.15 -14.23
N ALA A 121 -8.81 16.31 -13.46
CA ALA A 121 -9.31 14.99 -13.07
C ALA A 121 -10.21 15.18 -11.85
N ALA A 122 -11.33 15.89 -12.06
CA ALA A 122 -12.50 15.74 -11.21
C ALA A 122 -12.69 14.24 -10.97
N PRO A 123 -13.01 13.78 -9.74
CA PRO A 123 -13.36 12.39 -9.56
C PRO A 123 -14.40 12.11 -10.64
N ARG A 124 -14.17 11.06 -11.46
CA ARG A 124 -15.23 10.48 -12.28
C ARG A 124 -16.30 10.11 -11.26
N ARG A 125 -17.16 11.07 -10.93
CA ARG A 125 -18.41 10.87 -10.23
C ARG A 125 -19.09 9.94 -11.20
N THR A 126 -19.06 8.65 -10.90
CA THR A 126 -20.07 7.74 -11.38
C THR A 126 -21.35 8.52 -11.19
N ARG A 127 -21.93 8.95 -12.32
CA ARG A 127 -23.11 9.78 -12.37
C ARG A 127 -24.24 8.86 -11.94
N ARG A 128 -24.26 8.52 -10.66
CA ARG A 128 -25.40 7.94 -9.96
C ARG A 128 -26.40 9.08 -10.03
N ARG A 129 -27.19 9.07 -11.11
CA ARG A 129 -28.33 9.95 -11.33
C ARG A 129 -29.10 9.90 -10.01
N ARG A 130 -28.96 10.92 -9.17
CA ARG A 130 -29.89 11.16 -8.08
C ARG A 130 -31.21 11.44 -8.80
N ARG A 131 -32.04 10.41 -8.98
CA ARG A 131 -33.46 10.64 -9.19
C ARG A 131 -33.93 11.42 -7.96
N PRO A 132 -34.65 12.54 -8.12
CA PRO A 132 -35.20 13.25 -6.98
C PRO A 132 -36.04 12.27 -6.16
N ALA A 133 -35.78 12.24 -4.85
CA ALA A 133 -36.62 11.50 -3.92
C ALA A 133 -38.04 12.05 -4.04
N GLY A 134 -39.00 11.18 -4.38
CA GLY A 134 -40.41 11.55 -4.52
C GLY A 134 -41.04 11.33 -5.90
N GLN A 135 -40.34 10.74 -6.87
CA GLN A 135 -40.95 10.45 -8.19
C GLN A 135 -40.73 9.00 -8.64
N GLY A 136 -41.52 8.14 -8.01
CA GLY A 136 -41.83 6.78 -8.42
C GLY A 136 -43.07 6.35 -7.63
N PRO A 137 -44.04 5.64 -8.23
CA PRO A 137 -45.25 5.24 -7.51
C PRO A 137 -44.85 4.43 -6.28
N THR A 138 -45.09 5.01 -5.11
CA THR A 138 -44.83 4.40 -3.81
C THR A 138 -45.89 3.34 -3.53
N ASN A 139 -45.75 2.15 -4.13
CA ASN A 139 -46.44 0.95 -3.67
C ASN A 139 -45.57 0.21 -2.65
N LEU A 140 -45.29 0.91 -1.55
CA LEU A 140 -44.82 0.31 -0.32
C LEU A 140 -45.88 0.60 0.74
N VAL A 141 -47.07 0.03 0.52
CA VAL A 141 -48.04 -0.17 1.59
C VAL A 141 -47.42 -1.21 2.51
N ALA A 142 -46.96 -0.78 3.69
CA ALA A 142 -46.55 -1.71 4.73
C ALA A 142 -47.77 -2.54 5.11
N ARG A 143 -47.78 -3.83 4.73
CA ARG A 143 -48.81 -4.75 5.21
C ARG A 143 -48.56 -5.03 6.71
N PRO A 144 -49.57 -4.86 7.58
CA PRO A 144 -49.50 -5.37 8.95
C PRO A 144 -49.36 -6.89 8.95
N LYS A 145 -48.68 -7.43 9.95
CA LYS A 145 -48.20 -8.82 10.02
C LYS A 145 -49.30 -9.90 10.16
N ASP A 146 -50.58 -9.54 10.14
CA ASP A 146 -51.69 -10.47 10.32
C ASP A 146 -52.72 -10.38 9.18
N GLN A 147 -52.33 -10.81 7.97
CA GLN A 147 -53.31 -11.01 6.90
C GLN A 147 -53.01 -12.29 6.08
N PRO A 148 -53.99 -13.19 5.88
CA PRO A 148 -53.78 -14.43 5.13
C PRO A 148 -53.45 -14.15 3.66
N ARG A 149 -52.62 -15.00 3.04
CA ARG A 149 -52.29 -14.96 1.62
C ARG A 149 -53.52 -15.32 0.78
N GLU A 150 -54.09 -14.34 0.09
CA GLU A 150 -54.97 -14.57 -1.07
C GLU A 150 -54.09 -14.62 -2.33
N ASP A 151 -53.27 -15.67 -2.42
CA ASP A 151 -52.67 -16.08 -3.68
C ASP A 151 -53.69 -17.03 -4.36
N ALA A 152 -54.81 -16.47 -4.83
CA ALA A 152 -55.87 -17.25 -5.46
C ALA A 152 -56.68 -16.45 -6.48
N GLU A 153 -56.05 -15.61 -7.31
CA GLU A 153 -56.72 -15.10 -8.52
C GLU A 153 -55.74 -14.65 -9.60
N ALA A 154 -54.75 -15.50 -9.86
CA ALA A 154 -54.13 -15.56 -11.17
C ALA A 154 -54.98 -16.48 -12.04
N ASP A 155 -56.17 -16.02 -12.50
CA ASP A 155 -56.83 -16.67 -13.64
C ASP A 155 -57.96 -15.90 -14.35
N VAL A 156 -58.36 -14.69 -13.92
CA VAL A 156 -59.55 -14.05 -14.52
C VAL A 156 -59.38 -12.56 -14.79
N ALA A 157 -58.45 -12.17 -15.67
CA ALA A 157 -58.48 -10.81 -16.25
C ALA A 157 -57.75 -10.63 -17.60
N ASP A 158 -57.14 -11.67 -18.18
CA ASP A 158 -56.48 -11.58 -19.50
C ASP A 158 -57.47 -11.65 -20.70
N ALA A 159 -58.77 -11.53 -20.45
CA ALA A 159 -59.77 -11.72 -21.51
C ALA A 159 -60.82 -10.60 -21.62
N ALA A 160 -60.68 -9.49 -20.89
CA ALA A 160 -61.69 -8.44 -20.86
C ALA A 160 -61.12 -7.05 -21.21
N SER A 161 -60.71 -6.83 -22.47
CA SER A 161 -60.84 -5.49 -23.11
C SER A 161 -60.48 -5.41 -24.61
N ALA A 162 -60.37 -6.51 -25.35
CA ALA A 162 -60.28 -6.42 -26.81
C ALA A 162 -61.67 -6.33 -27.46
N ARG A 163 -62.23 -5.11 -27.47
CA ARG A 163 -63.19 -4.56 -28.46
C ARG A 163 -64.48 -5.37 -28.75
N GLY A 164 -65.62 -4.88 -28.25
CA GLY A 164 -66.91 -5.00 -28.97
C GLY A 164 -67.03 -3.91 -30.06
N PRO A 165 -68.18 -3.77 -30.77
CA PRO A 165 -69.41 -4.58 -30.77
C PRO A 165 -69.84 -5.02 -32.20
N GLY A 166 -70.86 -5.87 -32.33
CA GLY A 166 -71.67 -5.92 -33.57
C GLY A 166 -72.12 -7.29 -34.07
N SER A 167 -73.40 -7.59 -33.79
CA SER A 167 -74.41 -8.16 -34.71
C SER A 167 -74.17 -9.51 -35.42
N SER A 168 -75.04 -10.45 -35.03
CA SER A 168 -75.96 -11.26 -35.84
C SER A 168 -75.44 -12.33 -36.82
N ASP A 169 -76.17 -13.45 -36.77
CA ASP A 169 -76.36 -14.50 -37.79
C ASP A 169 -75.20 -15.45 -38.04
N ALA A 170 -75.42 -16.73 -38.37
CA ALA A 170 -76.53 -17.66 -38.22
C ALA A 170 -75.97 -19.00 -38.74
N ALA A 171 -76.51 -20.09 -38.20
CA ALA A 171 -76.62 -21.42 -38.80
C ALA A 171 -75.94 -21.71 -40.16
N ARG A 172 -75.03 -22.69 -40.18
CA ARG A 172 -75.21 -24.01 -40.84
C ARG A 172 -73.97 -24.88 -40.70
#